data_AF-A0A653HQT3-F1
#
_entry.id   AF-A0A653HQT3-F1
#
_cell.length_a   1.000
_cell.length_b   1.000
_cell.length_c   1.000
_cell.angle_alpha   90.00
_cell.angle_beta   90.00
_cell.angle_gamma   90.00
#
_symmetry.space_group_name_H-M   'P 1'
#
loop_
_entity.id
_entity.type
_entity.pdbx_description
1 polymer ?
#
loop_
_entity_poly.entity_id
_entity_poly.type
_entity_poly.pdbx_seq_one_letter_code
_entity_poly.pdbx_strand_id
1 'polypeptide(L)'
;MNETNKFETISQFLEKVYYNEEKTNFWVSQILDTTLKELSKLNKPFKYIATCILMEKNGSPLTTSNVSLWDENSDGSTLHKQKKKK
;
A
#
# COMPACT_ATOMS: atom_id res chain seq x y z
N MET A 1 3.08 15.01 11.50
CA MET A 1 2.51 13.68 11.19
C MET A 1 3.69 12.79 10.89
N ASN A 2 4.11 11.98 11.86
CA ASN A 2 5.36 11.22 11.77
C ASN A 2 5.21 10.17 10.66
N GLU A 3 6.23 10.02 9.82
CA GLU A 3 6.21 9.13 8.64
C GLU A 3 5.78 7.69 8.96
N THR A 4 5.89 7.29 10.23
CA THR A 4 5.51 6.00 10.80
C THR A 4 4.02 5.68 10.73
N ASN A 5 3.12 6.68 10.74
CA ASN A 5 1.67 6.42 10.92
C ASN A 5 0.90 6.11 9.62
N LYS A 6 1.52 6.27 8.44
CA LYS A 6 0.78 6.18 7.15
C LYS A 6 0.31 4.76 6.81
N PHE A 7 1.08 3.74 7.22
CA PHE A 7 0.80 2.34 6.88
C PHE A 7 0.25 1.52 8.05
N GLU A 8 0.27 2.07 9.26
CA GLU A 8 -0.12 1.37 10.48
C GLU A 8 -1.57 0.86 10.43
N THR A 9 -2.48 1.64 9.86
CA THR A 9 -3.90 1.25 9.70
C THR A 9 -4.05 0.05 8.76
N ILE A 10 -3.26 0.01 7.68
CA ILE A 10 -3.27 -1.10 6.71
C ILE A 10 -2.67 -2.36 7.36
N SER A 11 -1.60 -2.19 8.13
CA SER A 11 -0.98 -3.29 8.86
C SER A 11 -1.93 -3.92 9.86
N GLN A 12 -2.63 -3.11 10.66
CA GLN A 12 -3.61 -3.58 11.64
C GLN A 12 -4.81 -4.28 10.98
N PHE A 13 -5.24 -3.80 9.81
CA PHE A 13 -6.31 -4.44 9.05
C PHE A 13 -5.91 -5.84 8.58
N LEU A 14 -4.75 -5.97 7.92
CA LEU A 14 -4.28 -7.24 7.36
C LEU A 14 -3.89 -8.28 8.42
N GLU A 15 -3.48 -7.85 9.62
CA GLU A 15 -3.20 -8.77 10.73
C GLU A 15 -4.42 -9.60 11.14
N LYS A 16 -5.61 -9.01 11.10
CA LYS A 16 -6.86 -9.66 11.56
C LYS A 16 -7.51 -10.53 10.49
N VAL A 17 -6.98 -10.53 9.28
CA VAL A 17 -7.60 -11.15 8.11
C VAL A 17 -6.80 -12.35 7.62
N TYR A 18 -7.48 -13.44 7.29
CA TYR A 18 -6.89 -14.59 6.59
C TYR A 18 -7.16 -14.45 5.10
N TYR A 19 -6.24 -14.93 4.27
CA TYR A 19 -6.39 -14.85 2.82
C TYR A 19 -7.72 -15.51 2.38
N ASN A 20 -8.48 -14.80 1.56
CA ASN A 20 -9.70 -15.27 0.94
C ASN A 20 -9.77 -14.63 -0.45
N GLU A 21 -9.71 -15.46 -1.48
CA GLU A 21 -9.63 -15.03 -2.87
C GLU A 21 -10.82 -14.15 -3.29
N GLU A 22 -12.04 -14.50 -2.89
CA GLU A 22 -13.26 -13.76 -3.22
C GLU A 22 -13.24 -12.33 -2.64
N LYS A 23 -12.61 -12.16 -1.48
CA LYS A 23 -12.53 -10.86 -0.79
C LYS A 23 -11.27 -10.07 -1.14
N THR A 24 -10.28 -10.68 -1.79
CA THR A 24 -9.00 -10.04 -2.12
C THR A 24 -9.19 -8.73 -2.88
N ASN A 25 -10.01 -8.72 -3.94
CA ASN A 25 -10.24 -7.51 -4.73
C ASN A 25 -10.89 -6.39 -3.89
N PHE A 26 -11.87 -6.73 -3.07
CA PHE A 26 -12.51 -5.77 -2.16
C PHE A 26 -11.51 -5.16 -1.17
N TRP A 27 -10.66 -5.99 -0.57
CA TRP A 27 -9.62 -5.50 0.35
C TRP A 27 -8.59 -4.61 -0.33
N VAL A 28 -8.16 -4.97 -1.54
CA VAL A 28 -7.26 -4.14 -2.33
C VAL A 28 -7.88 -2.76 -2.60
N SER A 29 -9.15 -2.71 -3.03
CA SER A 29 -9.87 -1.44 -3.23
C SER A 29 -9.96 -0.62 -1.93
N GLN A 30 -10.36 -1.25 -0.82
CA GLN A 30 -10.46 -0.57 0.48
C GLN A 30 -9.12 0.01 0.96
N ILE A 31 -8.02 -0.71 0.74
CA ILE A 31 -6.67 -0.26 1.08
C ILE A 31 -6.28 0.95 0.23
N LEU A 32 -6.52 0.89 -1.09
CA LEU A 32 -6.23 2.00 -2.01
C LEU A 32 -7.04 3.25 -1.66
N ASP A 33 -8.35 3.09 -1.44
CA ASP A 33 -9.25 4.20 -1.11
C ASP A 33 -8.84 4.87 0.21
N THR A 34 -8.54 4.07 1.24
CA THR A 34 -8.08 4.57 2.54
C THR A 34 -6.75 5.31 2.38
N THR A 35 -5.80 4.73 1.64
CA THR A 35 -4.48 5.33 1.43
C THR A 35 -4.59 6.68 0.71
N LEU A 36 -5.35 6.74 -0.40
CA LEU A 36 -5.54 7.96 -1.17
C LEU A 36 -6.30 9.02 -0.36
N LYS A 37 -7.27 8.61 0.46
CA LYS A 37 -7.99 9.51 1.37
C LYS A 37 -7.08 10.10 2.46
N GLU A 38 -6.18 9.32 3.05
CA GLU A 38 -5.22 9.87 4.02
C GLU A 38 -4.18 10.78 3.35
N LEU A 39 -3.76 10.46 2.13
CA LEU A 39 -2.86 11.33 1.35
C LEU A 39 -3.52 12.66 0.99
N SER A 40 -4.78 12.65 0.57
CA SER A 40 -5.50 13.89 0.22
C SER A 40 -5.69 14.82 1.41
N LYS A 41 -5.85 14.29 2.63
CA LYS A 41 -5.90 15.07 3.88
C LYS A 41 -4.63 15.86 4.19
N LEU A 42 -3.48 15.50 3.58
CA LEU A 42 -2.25 16.26 3.74
C LEU A 42 -2.34 17.66 3.13
N ASN A 43 -3.35 17.91 2.27
CA ASN A 43 -3.65 19.18 1.63
C ASN A 43 -2.42 19.81 0.95
N LYS A 44 -1.59 18.97 0.32
CA LYS A 44 -0.44 19.40 -0.48
C LYS A 44 -0.82 19.39 -1.96
N PRO A 45 -0.27 20.29 -2.79
CA PRO A 45 -0.62 20.41 -4.20
C PRO A 45 0.10 19.34 -5.06
N PHE A 46 -0.04 18.07 -4.70
CA PHE A 46 0.55 16.94 -5.43
C PHE A 46 -0.53 16.05 -6.03
N LYS A 47 -0.16 15.33 -7.10
CA LYS A 47 -0.93 14.19 -7.59
C LYS A 47 -0.45 12.93 -6.88
N TYR A 48 -1.37 12.13 -6.38
CA TYR A 48 -1.04 10.88 -5.66
C TYR A 48 -1.41 9.66 -6.51
N ILE A 49 -0.47 8.73 -6.61
CA ILE A 49 -0.67 7.42 -7.24
C ILE A 49 -0.41 6.35 -6.17
N ALA A 50 -1.34 5.41 -6.03
CA ALA A 50 -1.21 4.28 -5.11
C ALA A 50 -1.35 2.96 -5.87
N THR A 51 -0.44 2.04 -5.62
CA THR A 51 -0.45 0.68 -6.16
C THR A 51 -0.41 -0.30 -5.00
N CYS A 52 -1.31 -1.29 -5.00
CA CYS A 52 -1.38 -2.31 -3.96
C CYS A 52 -1.30 -3.71 -4.59
N ILE A 53 -0.47 -4.58 -4.00
CA ILE A 53 -0.33 -5.99 -4.39
C ILE A 53 -0.64 -6.83 -3.16
N LEU A 54 -1.66 -7.69 -3.25
CA LEU A 54 -2.02 -8.66 -2.22
C LEU A 54 -1.84 -10.07 -2.80
N MET A 55 -1.03 -10.90 -2.14
CA MET A 55 -0.68 -12.24 -2.62
C MET A 55 -0.84 -13.26 -1.50
N GLU A 56 -1.43 -14.42 -1.81
CA GLU A 56 -1.46 -15.58 -0.92
C GLU A 56 -0.04 -16.08 -0.64
N LYS A 57 0.23 -16.44 0.62
CA LYS A 57 1.50 -17.06 1.00
C LYS A 57 1.48 -18.56 0.71
N ASN A 58 1.79 -18.93 -0.52
CA ASN A 58 1.83 -20.32 -0.99
C ASN A 58 3.26 -20.85 -1.30
N GLY A 59 4.30 -20.06 -0.99
CA GLY A 59 5.69 -20.44 -1.24
C GLY A 59 6.24 -19.98 -2.59
N SER A 60 5.42 -19.42 -3.47
CA SER A 60 5.88 -18.81 -4.71
C SER A 60 6.64 -17.49 -4.44
N PRO A 61 7.71 -17.21 -5.21
CA PRO A 61 8.43 -15.95 -5.10
C PRO A 61 7.61 -14.77 -5.66
N LEU A 62 7.82 -13.59 -5.09
CA LEU A 62 7.28 -12.32 -5.58
C LEU A 62 8.38 -11.26 -5.58
N THR A 63 8.69 -10.76 -6.77
CA THR A 63 9.61 -9.64 -7.00
C THR A 63 8.82 -8.45 -7.52
N THR A 64 9.01 -7.28 -6.92
CA THR A 64 8.36 -6.03 -7.33
C THR A 64 9.42 -4.95 -7.39
N SER A 65 9.52 -4.30 -8.55
CA SER A 65 10.39 -3.16 -8.79
C SER A 65 9.55 -1.99 -9.30
N ASN A 66 9.93 -0.77 -8.96
CA ASN A 66 9.38 0.44 -9.58
C ASN A 66 10.53 1.21 -10.22
N VAL A 67 10.27 1.77 -11.39
CA VAL A 67 11.17 2.70 -12.08
C VAL A 67 10.31 3.83 -12.59
N SER A 68 10.77 5.06 -12.46
CA SER A 68 10.05 6.24 -12.92
C SER A 68 11.06 7.28 -13.40
N LEU A 69 10.67 8.02 -14.44
CA LEU A 69 11.42 9.16 -14.94
C LEU A 69 10.64 10.43 -14.57
N TRP A 70 10.87 10.91 -13.36
CA TRP A 70 10.14 12.00 -12.71
C TRP A 70 11.12 13.10 -12.26
N ASP A 71 10.61 14.25 -11.83
CA ASP A 71 11.45 15.35 -11.36
C ASP A 71 12.04 15.04 -9.98
N GLU A 72 13.38 15.02 -9.87
CA GLU A 72 14.10 14.60 -8.66
C GLU A 72 13.89 15.53 -7.46
N ASN A 73 13.46 16.78 -7.68
CA ASN A 73 13.28 17.78 -6.62
C ASN A 73 11.86 17.79 -6.06
N SER A 74 10.87 17.35 -6.83
CA SER A 74 9.45 17.49 -6.50
C SER A 74 8.69 16.17 -6.40
N ASP A 75 9.15 15.13 -7.08
CA ASP A 75 8.48 13.83 -7.12
C ASP A 75 9.18 12.79 -6.22
N GLY A 76 8.42 11.81 -5.76
CA GLY A 76 8.95 10.73 -4.93
C GLY A 76 8.06 9.50 -4.92
N SER A 77 8.67 8.35 -4.64
CA SER A 77 7.95 7.08 -4.45
C SER A 77 8.36 6.41 -3.15
N THR A 78 7.46 5.59 -2.60
CA THR A 78 7.75 4.78 -1.41
C THR A 78 7.05 3.44 -1.57
N LEU A 79 7.77 2.37 -1.21
CA LEU A 79 7.23 1.01 -1.22
C LEU A 79 7.23 0.48 0.21
N HIS A 80 6.05 0.04 0.67
CA HIS A 80 5.90 -0.68 1.92
C HIS A 80 5.58 -2.14 1.65
N LYS A 81 6.36 -3.06 2.24
CA LYS A 81 6.18 -4.51 2.10
C LYS A 81 5.95 -5.13 3.48
N GLN A 82 4.79 -5.75 3.65
CA GLN A 82 4.44 -6.50 4.86
C GLN A 82 4.24 -7.98 4.52
N LYS A 83 4.66 -8.86 5.44
CA LYS A 83 4.40 -10.31 5.36
C LYS A 83 3.76 -10.76 6.66
N LYS A 84 2.63 -11.47 6.58
CA LYS A 84 2.04 -12.13 7.75
C LYS A 84 2.89 -13.34 8.15
N LYS A 85 3.29 -13.41 9.43
CA LYS A 85 3.89 -14.62 10.02
C LYS A 85 2.82 -15.71 10.07
N LYS A 86 3.23 -16.97 9.87
CA LYS A 86 2.31 -18.10 9.98
C LYS A 86 1.80 -18.20 11.41
#